data_AF-A0A4R9M5X6-F1
#
_entry.id   AF-A0A4R9M5X6-F1
#
_cell.length_a   1.000
_cell.length_b   1.000
_cell.length_c   1.000
_cell.angle_alpha   90.00
_cell.angle_beta   90.00
_cell.angle_gamma   90.00
#
_symmetry.space_group_name_H-M   'P 1'
#
loop_
_entity.id
_entity.type
_entity.pdbx_description
1 polymer ?
#
loop_
_entity_poly.entity_id
_entity_poly.type
_entity_poly.pdbx_seq_one_letter_code
_entity_poly.pdbx_strand_id
1 'polypeptide(L)'
;MEESNYRTTNPQNFPLFKSSYPYFSLESSEVNSHYFQPNGETVTSFLIPAKIFRYIRSSMQGAFSARIRNLLEESAHLIYYGLISRNRKRITRSYQVVGQELQKISCRVTDKNLAEMDIAANALGISRSKLLVLMLEWEELGWLELVRGLGLVRGTTYFRRLESRQTFNRTNHTLEIEITQYRDS
;
A
#
# COMPACT_ATOMS: atom_id res chain seq x y z
N MET A 1 66.09 21.07 12.85
CA MET A 1 66.74 19.92 13.52
C MET A 1 65.68 19.23 14.35
N GLU A 2 65.33 18.02 13.90
CA GLU A 2 64.97 16.78 14.64
C GLU A 2 64.62 16.92 16.13
N GLU A 3 63.42 16.49 16.55
CA GLU A 3 63.09 15.17 17.14
C GLU A 3 62.79 15.38 18.64
N SER A 4 61.98 14.63 19.39
CA SER A 4 61.18 13.42 19.18
C SER A 4 60.21 13.27 20.37
N ASN A 5 59.22 12.39 20.20
CA ASN A 5 58.16 11.92 21.10
C ASN A 5 58.56 11.62 22.56
N TYR A 6 57.60 11.53 23.51
CA TYR A 6 57.29 10.31 24.31
C TYR A 6 55.92 10.42 25.05
N ARG A 7 55.30 9.23 25.24
CA ARG A 7 53.99 8.87 25.86
C ARG A 7 53.94 9.21 27.39
N THR A 8 52.87 9.14 28.20
CA THR A 8 51.78 8.14 28.38
C THR A 8 50.79 8.61 29.50
N THR A 9 49.47 8.38 29.30
CA THR A 9 48.37 8.00 30.23
C THR A 9 48.15 8.56 31.66
N ASN A 10 46.99 9.23 31.82
CA ASN A 10 45.87 9.15 32.82
C ASN A 10 46.13 8.90 34.34
N PRO A 11 45.34 9.58 35.21
CA PRO A 11 44.21 8.87 35.82
C PRO A 11 42.89 9.67 36.04
N GLN A 12 41.79 8.94 35.86
CA GLN A 12 40.50 8.93 36.59
C GLN A 12 39.87 10.24 37.11
N ASN A 13 38.64 10.51 36.64
CA ASN A 13 37.53 11.03 37.47
C ASN A 13 36.17 10.64 36.86
N PHE A 14 35.34 9.94 37.64
CA PHE A 14 33.96 9.57 37.32
C PHE A 14 33.02 10.78 37.45
N PRO A 15 32.05 10.99 36.55
CA PRO A 15 30.97 11.94 36.79
C PRO A 15 29.70 11.27 37.32
N LEU A 16 29.10 11.97 38.27
CA LEU A 16 27.83 11.70 38.94
C LEU A 16 26.65 11.55 37.97
N PHE A 17 25.77 10.63 38.34
CA PHE A 17 24.40 10.46 37.84
C PHE A 17 23.61 11.78 37.91
N LYS A 18 23.10 12.24 36.76
CA LYS A 18 21.92 13.12 36.68
C LYS A 18 20.88 12.44 35.81
N SER A 19 19.83 11.92 36.45
CA SER A 19 18.60 11.51 35.78
C SER A 19 17.85 12.77 35.32
N SER A 20 17.62 12.89 34.01
CA SER A 20 16.60 13.78 33.46
C SER A 20 15.91 13.03 32.35
N TYR A 21 14.60 12.84 32.51
CA TYR A 21 13.69 12.05 31.71
C TYR A 21 13.92 12.17 30.19
N PRO A 22 13.74 11.08 29.42
CA PRO A 22 13.79 11.18 27.97
C PRO A 22 12.67 12.12 27.51
N TYR A 23 13.08 13.20 26.87
CA TYR A 23 12.24 14.10 26.10
C TYR A 23 11.45 13.26 25.09
N PHE A 24 10.15 13.06 25.33
CA PHE A 24 9.27 12.40 24.39
C PHE A 24 9.18 13.29 23.15
N SER A 25 9.89 12.91 22.09
CA SER A 25 9.68 13.46 20.77
C SER A 25 8.22 13.24 20.38
N LEU A 26 7.53 14.34 20.11
CA LEU A 26 6.24 14.35 19.45
C LEU A 26 6.48 13.82 18.02
N GLU A 27 6.54 12.50 17.85
CA GLU A 27 6.78 11.90 16.54
C GLU A 27 5.63 12.28 15.60
N SER A 28 6.04 13.03 14.58
CA SER A 28 5.22 13.61 13.52
C SER A 28 4.38 12.56 12.82
N SER A 29 3.12 12.89 12.56
CA SER A 29 2.23 12.20 11.62
C SER A 29 3.00 11.75 10.36
N GLU A 30 3.02 10.46 10.05
CA GLU A 30 3.61 9.94 8.81
C GLU A 30 2.70 10.30 7.62
N VAL A 31 2.98 11.43 6.96
CA VAL A 31 2.29 11.83 5.74
C VAL A 31 2.93 11.13 4.54
N ASN A 32 2.37 9.98 4.12
CA ASN A 32 2.77 9.30 2.88
C ASN A 32 2.13 9.96 1.65
N SER A 33 2.82 10.95 1.08
CA SER A 33 2.40 11.59 -0.18
C SER A 33 2.96 10.83 -1.38
N HIS A 34 2.08 10.29 -2.22
CA HIS A 34 2.48 9.67 -3.49
C HIS A 34 2.28 10.65 -4.65
N TYR A 35 3.36 10.97 -5.37
CA TYR A 35 3.33 11.81 -6.58
C TYR A 35 3.45 10.93 -7.82
N PHE A 36 2.57 11.12 -8.79
CA PHE A 36 2.56 10.33 -10.03
C PHE A 36 3.16 11.11 -11.18
N GLN A 37 4.17 10.53 -11.82
CA GLN A 37 4.50 10.89 -13.20
C GLN A 37 3.70 9.97 -14.14
N PRO A 38 2.83 10.52 -15.00
CA PRO A 38 1.72 9.77 -15.58
C PRO A 38 2.09 8.75 -16.68
N ASN A 39 3.35 8.60 -17.08
CA ASN A 39 3.69 8.01 -18.38
C ASN A 39 4.62 6.78 -18.32
N GLY A 40 4.93 6.26 -17.12
CA GLY A 40 5.79 5.09 -16.97
C GLY A 40 5.01 3.76 -16.89
N GLU A 41 5.69 2.70 -17.32
CA GLU A 41 5.23 1.32 -17.13
C GLU A 41 6.29 0.53 -16.33
N THR A 42 5.86 -0.12 -15.27
CA THR A 42 6.73 -0.93 -14.41
C THR A 42 6.40 -2.42 -14.56
N VAL A 43 7.45 -3.25 -14.67
CA VAL A 43 7.29 -4.71 -14.59
C VAL A 43 7.20 -5.10 -13.12
N THR A 44 6.11 -5.75 -12.75
CA THR A 44 5.86 -6.21 -11.38
C THR A 44 5.44 -7.67 -11.37
N SER A 45 5.47 -8.28 -10.20
CA SER A 45 5.03 -9.66 -10.01
C SER A 45 4.10 -9.79 -8.83
N PHE A 46 3.08 -10.63 -9.01
CA PHE A 46 2.11 -10.98 -7.99
C PHE A 46 2.19 -12.48 -7.73
N LEU A 47 1.98 -12.85 -6.47
CA LEU A 47 1.73 -14.24 -6.08
C LEU A 47 0.23 -14.41 -5.98
N ILE A 48 -0.33 -15.46 -6.56
CA ILE A 48 -1.76 -15.73 -6.51
C ILE A 48 -2.04 -17.21 -6.25
N PRO A 49 -3.15 -17.57 -5.59
CA PRO A 49 -3.52 -18.96 -5.39
C PRO A 49 -3.73 -19.71 -6.70
N ALA A 50 -3.35 -20.99 -6.75
CA ALA A 50 -3.49 -21.84 -7.94
C ALA A 50 -4.93 -21.92 -8.48
N LYS A 51 -5.94 -21.87 -7.59
CA LYS A 51 -7.37 -21.80 -8.00
C LYS A 51 -7.64 -20.53 -8.84
N ILE A 52 -7.25 -19.37 -8.32
CA ILE A 52 -7.43 -18.09 -9.00
C ILE A 52 -6.60 -18.02 -10.27
N PHE A 53 -5.39 -18.59 -10.27
CA PHE A 53 -4.57 -18.67 -11.47
C PHE A 53 -5.27 -19.43 -12.61
N ARG A 54 -5.93 -20.55 -12.30
CA ARG A 54 -6.73 -21.31 -13.28
C ARG A 54 -7.90 -20.48 -13.80
N TYR A 55 -8.62 -19.79 -12.92
CA TYR A 55 -9.70 -18.87 -13.30
C TYR A 55 -9.20 -17.77 -14.25
N ILE A 56 -8.08 -17.13 -13.95
CA ILE A 56 -7.48 -16.12 -14.84
C ILE A 56 -7.22 -16.74 -16.21
N ARG A 57 -6.58 -17.91 -16.28
CA ARG A 57 -6.28 -18.55 -17.58
C ARG A 57 -7.53 -18.85 -18.41
N SER A 58 -8.64 -19.23 -17.79
CA SER A 58 -9.88 -19.55 -18.52
C SER A 58 -10.72 -18.32 -18.87
N SER A 59 -10.58 -17.21 -18.12
CA SER A 59 -11.37 -15.98 -18.29
C SER A 59 -10.61 -14.85 -18.99
N MET A 60 -9.28 -14.97 -19.18
CA MET A 60 -8.46 -13.86 -19.68
C MET A 60 -8.77 -13.55 -21.13
N GLN A 61 -9.37 -12.38 -21.35
CA GLN A 61 -9.46 -11.73 -22.65
C GLN A 61 -8.57 -10.49 -22.65
N GLY A 62 -7.63 -10.41 -23.59
CA GLY A 62 -6.72 -9.26 -23.73
C GLY A 62 -5.54 -9.24 -22.76
N ALA A 63 -4.94 -8.05 -22.59
CA ALA A 63 -3.75 -7.86 -21.77
C ALA A 63 -4.07 -7.82 -20.28
N PHE A 64 -3.23 -8.47 -19.46
CA PHE A 64 -3.39 -8.49 -18.00
C PHE A 64 -3.31 -7.08 -17.38
N SER A 65 -2.55 -6.17 -17.99
CA SER A 65 -2.47 -4.75 -17.59
C SER A 65 -3.83 -4.04 -17.68
N ALA A 66 -4.59 -4.30 -18.75
CA ALA A 66 -5.93 -3.78 -18.94
C ALA A 66 -6.90 -4.40 -17.94
N ARG A 67 -6.74 -5.69 -17.62
CA ARG A 67 -7.54 -6.35 -16.59
C ARG A 67 -7.32 -5.74 -15.21
N ILE A 68 -6.06 -5.46 -14.81
CA ILE A 68 -5.77 -4.78 -13.53
C ILE A 68 -6.47 -3.42 -13.47
N ARG A 69 -6.45 -2.64 -14.56
CA ARG A 69 -7.15 -1.36 -14.61
C ARG A 69 -8.65 -1.54 -14.39
N ASN A 70 -9.28 -2.46 -15.12
CA ASN A 70 -10.72 -2.72 -15.01
C ASN A 70 -11.09 -3.20 -13.59
N LEU A 71 -10.29 -4.10 -13.01
CA LEU A 71 -10.47 -4.56 -11.63
C LEU A 71 -10.41 -3.40 -10.64
N LEU A 72 -9.46 -2.47 -10.79
CA LEU A 72 -9.37 -1.28 -9.93
C LEU A 72 -10.58 -0.37 -10.09
N GLU A 73 -11.06 -0.15 -11.31
CA GLU A 73 -12.23 0.69 -11.59
C GLU A 73 -13.52 0.09 -11.01
N GLU A 74 -13.72 -1.20 -11.20
CA GLU A 74 -14.92 -1.92 -10.76
C GLU A 74 -14.92 -2.19 -9.25
N SER A 75 -13.75 -2.38 -8.65
CA SER A 75 -13.64 -2.60 -7.21
C SER A 75 -13.52 -1.33 -6.38
N ALA A 76 -13.29 -0.17 -7.00
CA ALA A 76 -13.03 1.10 -6.31
C ALA A 76 -14.12 1.41 -5.28
N HIS A 77 -15.39 1.27 -5.64
CA HIS A 77 -16.49 1.58 -4.73
C HIS A 77 -16.48 0.67 -3.50
N LEU A 78 -16.30 -0.64 -3.70
CA LEU A 78 -16.23 -1.63 -2.63
C LEU A 78 -15.04 -1.37 -1.70
N ILE A 79 -13.89 -0.99 -2.25
CA ILE A 79 -12.67 -0.72 -1.49
C ILE A 79 -12.80 0.58 -0.68
N TYR A 80 -13.03 1.70 -1.37
CA TYR A 80 -12.96 3.03 -0.76
C TYR A 80 -14.16 3.38 0.13
N TYR A 81 -15.35 2.90 -0.21
CA TYR A 81 -16.57 3.20 0.55
C TYR A 81 -17.07 2.01 1.38
N GLY A 82 -16.77 0.77 0.95
CA GLY A 82 -17.24 -0.43 1.65
C GLY A 82 -16.27 -0.95 2.71
N LEU A 83 -14.99 -1.15 2.34
CA LEU A 83 -14.04 -1.83 3.20
C LEU A 83 -13.21 -0.89 4.06
N ILE A 84 -12.74 0.24 3.52
CA ILE A 84 -11.90 1.17 4.27
C ILE A 84 -12.76 1.88 5.33
N SER A 85 -12.77 1.32 6.54
CA SER A 85 -13.39 1.95 7.71
C SER A 85 -12.67 3.26 8.05
N ARG A 86 -13.45 4.31 8.35
CA ARG A 86 -12.93 5.64 8.75
C ARG A 86 -12.13 5.62 10.05
N ASN A 87 -12.42 4.66 10.94
CA ASN A 87 -11.78 4.53 12.24
C ASN A 87 -11.13 3.15 12.35
N ARG A 88 -9.81 3.04 12.15
CA ARG A 88 -9.10 1.75 12.28
C ARG A 88 -8.01 1.82 13.36
N LYS A 89 -7.83 0.72 14.10
CA LYS A 89 -6.64 0.54 14.96
C LYS A 89 -5.54 -0.08 14.09
N ARG A 90 -4.29 0.31 14.35
CA ARG A 90 -3.05 -0.08 13.62
C ARG A 90 -3.15 -1.48 12.99
N ILE A 91 -3.09 -1.57 11.66
CA ILE A 91 -3.22 -2.83 10.95
C ILE A 91 -1.84 -3.49 10.80
N THR A 92 -1.67 -4.67 11.38
CA THR A 92 -0.57 -5.57 10.96
C THR A 92 -0.83 -5.99 9.53
N ARG A 93 0.09 -5.69 8.61
CA ARG A 93 -0.07 -6.01 7.19
C ARG A 93 -0.30 -7.51 7.01
N SER A 94 -1.46 -7.87 6.46
CA SER A 94 -1.77 -9.28 6.20
C SER A 94 -1.37 -9.70 4.80
N TYR A 95 -0.76 -10.88 4.72
CA TYR A 95 -0.32 -11.50 3.48
C TYR A 95 -1.23 -12.69 3.15
N GLN A 96 -0.84 -13.46 2.12
CA GLN A 96 -1.50 -14.72 1.79
C GLN A 96 -1.33 -15.74 2.91
N VAL A 97 -2.25 -16.69 2.96
CA VAL A 97 -2.28 -17.71 4.01
C VAL A 97 -1.08 -18.65 3.84
N VAL A 98 -0.42 -18.96 4.96
CA VAL A 98 0.72 -19.89 4.96
C VAL A 98 0.25 -21.29 4.53
N GLY A 99 1.02 -21.95 3.67
CA GLY A 99 0.70 -23.28 3.14
C GLY A 99 -0.22 -23.29 1.91
N GLN A 100 -0.62 -22.11 1.41
CA GLN A 100 -1.37 -22.00 0.16
C GLN A 100 -0.46 -22.28 -1.04
N GLU A 101 -0.96 -22.99 -2.05
CA GLU A 101 -0.26 -23.18 -3.32
C GLU A 101 -0.31 -21.88 -4.13
N LEU A 102 0.84 -21.21 -4.25
CA LEU A 102 0.96 -19.90 -4.89
C LEU A 102 1.69 -19.99 -6.23
N GLN A 103 1.16 -19.29 -7.22
CA GLN A 103 1.74 -19.16 -8.55
C GLN A 103 2.10 -17.70 -8.81
N LYS A 104 3.23 -17.48 -9.49
CA LYS A 104 3.72 -16.14 -9.82
C LYS A 104 3.16 -15.69 -11.16
N ILE A 105 2.57 -14.50 -11.20
CA ILE A 105 2.25 -13.78 -12.44
C ILE A 105 3.13 -12.55 -12.52
N SER A 106 3.88 -12.44 -13.62
CA SER A 106 4.63 -11.23 -13.95
C SER A 106 3.87 -10.47 -15.03
N CYS A 107 3.68 -9.17 -14.85
CA CYS A 107 3.01 -8.33 -15.82
C CYS A 107 3.57 -6.91 -15.80
N ARG A 108 3.40 -6.22 -16.91
CA ARG A 108 3.68 -4.80 -17.01
C ARG A 108 2.44 -4.01 -16.57
N VAL A 109 2.60 -3.04 -15.68
CA VAL A 109 1.51 -2.25 -15.12
C VAL A 109 1.89 -0.79 -15.19
N THR A 110 0.95 0.07 -15.59
CA THR A 110 1.15 1.52 -15.56
C THR A 110 1.42 1.98 -14.12
N ASP A 111 2.38 2.89 -13.93
CA ASP A 111 2.79 3.34 -12.60
C ASP A 111 1.60 3.89 -11.79
N LYS A 112 0.63 4.52 -12.47
CA LYS A 112 -0.63 4.99 -11.88
C LYS A 112 -1.41 3.85 -11.22
N ASN A 113 -1.66 2.77 -11.95
CA ASN A 113 -2.42 1.63 -11.44
C ASN A 113 -1.66 0.94 -10.31
N LEU A 114 -0.34 0.82 -10.45
CA LEU A 114 0.50 0.21 -9.42
C LEU A 114 0.45 0.99 -8.11
N ALA A 115 0.52 2.32 -8.19
CA ALA A 115 0.45 3.14 -6.99
C ALA A 115 -0.95 3.21 -6.39
N GLU A 116 -2.00 3.17 -7.20
CA GLU A 116 -3.35 3.05 -6.68
C GLU A 116 -3.52 1.74 -5.91
N MET A 117 -2.99 0.63 -6.43
CA MET A 117 -2.93 -0.63 -5.70
C MET A 117 -2.15 -0.50 -4.39
N ASP A 118 -1.04 0.25 -4.36
CA ASP A 118 -0.29 0.48 -3.12
C ASP A 118 -1.13 1.25 -2.10
N ILE A 119 -1.87 2.27 -2.52
CA ILE A 119 -2.72 3.07 -1.62
C ILE A 119 -3.89 2.23 -1.10
N ALA A 120 -4.59 1.49 -1.97
CA ALA A 120 -5.67 0.59 -1.58
C ALA A 120 -5.16 -0.52 -0.65
N ALA A 121 -4.02 -1.15 -0.97
CA ALA A 121 -3.44 -2.22 -0.17
C ALA A 121 -3.00 -1.70 1.21
N ASN A 122 -2.39 -0.52 1.27
CA ASN A 122 -1.98 0.11 2.52
C ASN A 122 -3.19 0.49 3.37
N ALA A 123 -4.22 1.08 2.78
CA ALA A 123 -5.44 1.45 3.50
C ALA A 123 -6.21 0.23 4.05
N LEU A 124 -6.21 -0.87 3.29
CA LEU A 124 -6.76 -2.15 3.73
C LEU A 124 -5.85 -2.90 4.71
N GLY A 125 -4.58 -2.53 4.81
CA GLY A 125 -3.56 -3.23 5.59
C GLY A 125 -3.28 -4.64 5.06
N ILE A 126 -3.22 -4.79 3.75
CA ILE A 126 -2.93 -6.04 3.05
C ILE A 126 -1.74 -5.90 2.08
N SER A 127 -1.21 -7.01 1.58
CA SER A 127 -0.23 -6.97 0.49
C SER A 127 -0.89 -6.71 -0.87
N ARG A 128 -0.15 -6.16 -1.83
CA ARG A 128 -0.66 -5.96 -3.20
C ARG A 128 -1.13 -7.27 -3.86
N SER A 129 -0.41 -8.36 -3.63
CA SER A 129 -0.80 -9.71 -4.09
C SER A 129 -2.14 -10.12 -3.50
N LYS A 130 -2.37 -9.86 -2.21
CA LYS A 130 -3.64 -10.16 -1.55
C LYS A 130 -4.78 -9.27 -2.05
N LEU A 131 -4.51 -8.00 -2.30
CA LEU A 131 -5.46 -7.08 -2.94
C LEU A 131 -5.87 -7.58 -4.32
N LEU A 132 -4.90 -7.97 -5.16
CA LEU A 132 -5.19 -8.50 -6.48
C LEU A 132 -6.08 -9.75 -6.42
N VAL A 133 -5.76 -10.67 -5.50
CA VAL A 133 -6.57 -11.87 -5.27
C VAL A 133 -8.00 -11.51 -4.85
N LEU A 134 -8.17 -10.57 -3.93
CA LEU A 134 -9.49 -10.11 -3.49
C LEU A 134 -10.32 -9.55 -4.66
N MET A 135 -9.73 -8.72 -5.51
CA MET A 135 -10.42 -8.17 -6.68
C MET A 135 -10.81 -9.26 -7.68
N LEU A 136 -9.92 -10.23 -7.91
CA LEU A 136 -10.18 -11.38 -8.80
C LEU A 136 -11.24 -12.33 -8.24
N GLU A 137 -11.30 -12.52 -6.92
CA GLU A 137 -12.35 -13.29 -6.26
C GLU A 137 -13.72 -12.61 -6.44
N TRP A 138 -13.79 -11.29 -6.36
CA TRP A 138 -15.02 -10.55 -6.66
C TRP A 138 -15.44 -10.65 -8.13
N GLU A 139 -14.47 -10.65 -9.04
CA GLU A 139 -14.71 -10.90 -10.46
C GLU A 139 -15.26 -12.32 -10.68
N GLU A 140 -14.63 -13.35 -10.09
CA GLU A 140 -15.08 -14.76 -10.17
C GLU A 140 -16.52 -14.93 -9.64
N LEU A 141 -16.88 -14.19 -8.59
CA LEU A 141 -18.21 -14.22 -7.98
C LEU A 141 -19.26 -13.39 -8.75
N GLY A 142 -18.87 -12.60 -9.75
CA GLY A 142 -19.78 -11.71 -10.50
C GLY A 142 -20.16 -10.41 -9.77
N TRP A 143 -19.51 -10.10 -8.64
CA TRP A 143 -19.78 -8.85 -7.90
C TRP A 143 -19.46 -7.62 -8.74
N LEU A 144 -18.39 -7.67 -9.53
CA LEU A 144 -17.96 -6.54 -10.34
C LEU A 144 -18.97 -6.22 -11.46
N GLU A 145 -19.59 -7.25 -12.05
CA GLU A 145 -20.67 -7.08 -13.02
C GLU A 145 -21.90 -6.41 -12.38
N LEU A 146 -22.24 -6.77 -11.14
CA LEU A 146 -23.32 -6.10 -10.39
C LEU A 146 -22.99 -4.63 -10.11
N VAL A 147 -21.78 -4.33 -9.66
CA VAL A 147 -21.33 -2.94 -9.42
C VAL A 147 -21.40 -2.12 -10.72
N ARG A 148 -21.04 -2.74 -11.86
CA ARG A 148 -21.18 -2.15 -13.19
C ARG A 148 -22.64 -1.92 -13.58
N GLY A 149 -23.51 -2.90 -13.37
CA GLY A 149 -24.95 -2.77 -13.62
C GLY A 149 -25.62 -1.68 -12.78
N LEU A 150 -25.11 -1.42 -11.57
CA LEU A 150 -25.58 -0.36 -10.68
C LEU A 150 -24.99 1.03 -11.00
N GLY A 151 -24.10 1.15 -11.98
CA GLY A 151 -23.44 2.42 -12.33
C GLY A 151 -22.47 2.92 -11.24
N LEU A 152 -22.03 2.03 -10.35
CA LEU A 152 -21.09 2.34 -9.26
C LEU A 152 -19.62 2.23 -9.69
N VAL A 153 -19.38 1.75 -10.92
CA VAL A 153 -18.05 1.75 -11.53
C VAL A 153 -17.63 3.19 -11.77
N ARG A 154 -16.45 3.55 -11.25
CA ARG A 154 -15.89 4.86 -11.58
C ARG A 154 -15.50 4.88 -13.05
N GLY A 155 -15.69 6.02 -13.73
CA GLY A 155 -15.09 6.21 -15.05
C GLY A 155 -13.56 6.14 -14.96
N THR A 156 -12.91 5.93 -16.11
CA THR A 156 -11.45 6.06 -16.30
C THR A 156 -11.00 7.52 -16.08
N THR A 157 -11.38 8.15 -14.97
CA THR A 157 -11.01 9.54 -14.71
C THR A 157 -9.54 9.55 -14.34
N TYR A 158 -8.75 10.26 -15.13
CA TYR A 158 -7.35 10.51 -14.90
C TYR A 158 -7.18 11.12 -13.50
N PHE A 159 -6.74 10.32 -12.53
CA PHE A 159 -6.30 10.86 -11.25
C PHE A 159 -5.00 11.60 -11.50
N ARG A 160 -5.03 12.92 -11.37
CA ARG A 160 -3.81 13.73 -11.41
C ARG A 160 -2.96 13.47 -10.18
N ARG A 161 -3.63 13.31 -9.03
CA ARG A 161 -2.99 13.11 -7.72
C ARG A 161 -3.90 12.29 -6.82
N LEU A 162 -3.31 11.36 -6.10
CA LEU A 162 -3.98 10.60 -5.05
C LEU A 162 -3.12 10.72 -3.79
N GLU A 163 -3.65 11.40 -2.78
CA GLU A 163 -2.97 11.58 -1.50
C GLU A 163 -3.57 10.62 -0.49
N SER A 164 -2.70 9.96 0.28
CA SER A 164 -3.09 9.16 1.44
C SER A 164 -2.44 9.78 2.67
N ARG A 165 -3.21 10.55 3.44
CA ARG A 165 -2.76 11.07 4.73
C ARG A 165 -3.08 10.06 5.82
N GLN A 166 -2.06 9.61 6.53
CA GLN A 166 -2.21 8.69 7.66
C GLN A 166 -1.84 9.43 8.93
N THR A 167 -2.81 9.62 9.82
CA THR A 167 -2.60 10.26 11.12
C THR A 167 -2.74 9.20 12.20
N PHE A 168 -1.64 8.94 12.91
CA PHE A 168 -1.64 8.05 14.06
C PHE A 168 -1.88 8.85 15.34
N ASN A 169 -3.03 8.64 15.96
CA ASN A 169 -3.33 9.23 17.25
C ASN A 169 -2.89 8.28 18.37
N ARG A 170 -1.78 8.63 19.04
CA ARG A 170 -1.23 7.88 20.18
C ARG A 170 -2.16 7.78 21.39
N THR A 171 -3.03 8.77 21.60
CA THR A 171 -3.93 8.78 22.77
C THR A 171 -5.01 7.71 22.66
N ASN A 172 -5.56 7.50 21.46
CA ASN A 172 -6.64 6.54 21.22
C ASN A 172 -6.19 5.25 20.50
N HIS A 173 -4.91 5.15 20.15
CA HIS A 173 -4.35 4.07 19.32
C HIS A 173 -5.11 3.88 18.00
N THR A 174 -5.65 4.98 17.46
CA THR A 174 -6.41 5.01 16.20
C THR A 174 -5.53 5.55 15.08
N LEU A 175 -5.65 4.92 13.92
CA LEU A 175 -5.12 5.35 12.64
C LEU A 175 -6.31 5.92 11.85
N GLU A 176 -6.25 7.20 11.54
CA GLU A 176 -7.14 7.85 10.61
C GLU A 176 -6.46 7.88 9.24
N ILE A 177 -7.18 7.40 8.22
CA ILE A 177 -6.71 7.40 6.84
C ILE A 177 -7.64 8.30 6.05
N GLU A 178 -7.10 9.42 5.58
CA GLU A 178 -7.78 10.32 4.66
C GLU A 178 -7.20 10.10 3.27
N ILE A 179 -8.07 9.74 2.31
CA ILE A 179 -7.69 9.55 0.92
C ILE A 179 -8.33 10.68 0.11
N THR A 180 -7.50 11.55 -0.45
CA THR A 180 -7.96 12.69 -1.26
C THR A 180 -7.62 12.42 -2.72
N GLN A 181 -8.63 12.48 -3.57
CA GLN A 181 -8.52 12.26 -5.01
C GLN A 181 -8.62 13.61 -5.74
N TYR A 182 -7.62 13.94 -6.56
CA TYR A 182 -7.65 15.11 -7.43
C TYR A 182 -7.87 14.65 -8.87
N ARG A 183 -8.95 15.17 -9.49
CA ARG A 183 -9.30 14.93 -10.90
C ARG A 183 -8.72 16.03 -11.77
N ASP A 184 -8.38 15.69 -13.02
CA ASP A 184 -8.20 16.72 -14.05
C ASP A 184 -9.56 17.37 -14.34
N SER A 185 -9.56 18.71 -14.33
CA SER A 185 -10.70 19.58 -14.68
C SER A 185 -10.91 19.67 -16.18
#